data_AF-A0A2E4WNJ6-F1
#
_entry.id   AF-A0A2E4WNJ6-F1
#
_cell.length_a   1.000
_cell.length_b   1.000
_cell.length_c   1.000
_cell.angle_alpha   90.00
_cell.angle_beta   90.00
_cell.angle_gamma   90.00
#
_symmetry.space_group_name_H-M   'P 1'
#
loop_
_entity.id
_entity.type
_entity.pdbx_description
1 polymer ?
#
loop_
_entity_poly.entity_id
_entity_poly.type
_entity_poly.pdbx_seq_one_letter_code
_entity_poly.pdbx_strand_id
1 'polypeptide(L)' 'MEHVVLSPTQKALQINLDPNIYGTFAEIGAGQEVVRHFFRAGGASGTIAKTMSAYDRDFSDAIYGKEDTGRYV' A
#
# COMPACT_ATOMS: atom_id res chain seq x y z
N MET A 1 1.66 30.17 7.38
CA MET A 1 1.06 28.95 7.94
C MET A 1 2.19 28.04 8.36
N GLU A 2 2.19 27.58 9.61
CA GLU A 2 3.22 26.68 10.11
C GLU A 2 3.09 25.32 9.41
N HIS A 3 4.20 24.79 8.87
CA HIS A 3 4.19 23.49 8.21
C HIS A 3 4.16 22.38 9.26
N VAL A 4 2.96 21.88 9.57
CA VAL A 4 2.78 20.74 10.46
C VAL A 4 3.12 19.45 9.71
N VAL A 5 4.19 18.76 10.15
CA VAL A 5 4.57 17.45 9.60
C VAL A 5 3.80 16.36 10.35
N LEU A 6 2.85 15.73 9.67
CA LEU A 6 2.08 14.60 10.22
C LEU A 6 2.94 13.34 10.31
N SER A 7 2.75 12.58 11.38
CA SER A 7 3.28 11.22 11.50
C SER A 7 2.60 10.26 10.51
N PRO A 8 3.21 9.11 10.15
CA PRO A 8 2.59 8.12 9.26
C PRO A 8 1.21 7.67 9.73
N THR A 9 1.02 7.45 11.04
CA THR A 9 -0.27 7.09 11.61
C THR A 9 -1.32 8.18 11.43
N GLN A 10 -0.95 9.45 11.62
CA GLN A 10 -1.87 10.58 11.41
C GLN A 10 -2.27 10.73 9.95
N LYS A 11 -1.32 10.56 9.01
CA LYS A 11 -1.61 10.56 7.57
C LYS A 11 -2.56 9.42 7.20
N ALA A 12 -2.30 8.21 7.69
CA ALA A 12 -3.13 7.04 7.41
C ALA A 12 -4.55 7.17 8.00
N LEU A 13 -4.68 7.68 9.23
CA LEU A 13 -5.98 7.94 9.84
C LEU A 13 -6.78 9.00 9.07
N GLN A 14 -6.12 10.08 8.65
CA GLN A 14 -6.78 11.12 7.86
C GLN A 14 -7.37 10.56 6.56
N ILE A 15 -6.62 9.70 5.86
CA ILE A 15 -7.10 9.03 4.64
C ILE A 15 -8.23 8.04 4.97
N ASN A 16 -8.12 7.28 6.06
CA ASN A 16 -9.15 6.31 6.47
C ASN A 16 -10.50 6.95 6.82
N LEU A 17 -10.51 8.24 7.17
CA LEU A 17 -11.72 8.98 7.52
C LEU A 17 -12.28 9.80 6.34
N ASP A 18 -11.59 9.81 5.20
CA ASP A 18 -12.09 10.50 4.01
C ASP A 18 -13.14 9.62 3.29
N PRO A 19 -14.42 10.04 3.27
CA PRO A 19 -15.48 9.25 2.64
C PRO A 19 -15.35 9.14 1.12
N ASN A 20 -14.47 9.92 0.49
CA ASN A 20 -14.22 9.88 -0.95
C ASN A 20 -13.14 8.87 -1.34
N ILE A 21 -12.47 8.25 -0.36
CA ILE A 21 -11.36 7.33 -0.62
C ILE A 21 -11.77 5.92 -0.18
N TYR A 22 -12.05 5.07 -1.15
CA TYR A 22 -12.30 3.64 -0.94
C TYR A 22 -11.70 2.83 -2.08
N GLY A 23 -10.90 1.81 -1.78
CA GLY A 23 -10.20 1.07 -2.82
C GLY A 23 -9.34 -0.07 -2.32
N THR A 24 -8.35 -0.44 -3.14
CA THR A 24 -7.49 -1.59 -2.90
C THR A 24 -6.04 -1.16 -2.79
N PHE A 25 -5.31 -1.73 -1.83
CA PHE A 25 -3.85 -1.64 -1.79
C PHE A 25 -3.23 -2.76 -2.63
N ALA A 26 -2.36 -2.40 -3.56
CA ALA A 26 -1.50 -3.30 -4.31
C ALA A 26 -0.04 -2.90 -4.05
N GLU A 27 0.69 -3.72 -3.30
CA GLU A 27 2.05 -3.40 -2.84
C GLU A 27 3.08 -4.33 -3.46
N ILE A 28 4.10 -3.75 -4.12
CA ILE A 28 5.28 -4.46 -4.64
C ILE A 28 6.42 -4.38 -3.61
N GLY A 29 7.24 -5.42 -3.49
CA GLY A 29 8.36 -5.45 -2.54
C GLY A 29 7.99 -5.83 -1.10
N ALA A 30 8.97 -5.71 -0.20
CA ALA A 30 9.13 -6.32 1.13
C ALA A 30 7.92 -6.32 2.11
N GLY A 31 6.85 -7.01 1.75
CA GLY A 31 5.66 -7.23 2.58
C GLY A 31 4.63 -6.10 2.52
N GLN A 32 3.38 -6.41 2.90
CA GLN A 32 2.24 -5.48 2.98
C GLN A 32 2.40 -4.47 4.14
N GLU A 33 3.51 -3.74 4.17
CA GLU A 33 3.90 -2.87 5.28
C GLU A 33 3.28 -1.47 5.19
N VAL A 34 2.92 -1.00 3.99
CA VAL A 34 2.20 0.28 3.84
C VAL A 34 0.78 0.10 4.35
N VAL A 35 0.04 -0.90 3.86
CA VAL A 35 -1.37 -1.10 4.28
C VAL A 35 -1.49 -1.41 5.77
N ARG A 36 -0.46 -2.02 6.36
CA ARG A 36 -0.36 -2.24 7.82
C ARG A 36 -0.51 -0.94 8.62
N HIS A 37 0.00 0.19 8.13
CA HIS A 37 -0.16 1.48 8.81
C HIS A 37 -1.63 1.92 8.81
N PHE A 38 -2.36 1.70 7.71
CA PHE A 38 -3.77 2.04 7.60
C PHE A 38 -4.64 1.15 8.50
N PHE A 39 -4.35 -0.16 8.58
CA PHE A 39 -5.04 -1.03 9.52
C PHE A 39 -4.84 -0.62 10.97
N ARG A 40 -3.61 -0.24 11.35
CA ARG A 40 -3.29 0.16 12.73
C ARG A 40 -3.79 1.55 13.11
N ALA A 41 -3.97 2.43 12.13
CA ALA A 41 -4.45 3.79 12.37
C ALA A 41 -5.94 3.85 12.77
N GLY A 42 -6.73 2.83 12.43
CA GLY A 42 -8.17 2.79 12.68
C GLY A 42 -9.01 3.43 11.56
N GLY A 43 -10.29 3.07 11.46
CA GLY A 43 -11.19 3.54 10.38
C GLY A 43 -11.02 2.82 9.03
N ALA A 44 -10.10 1.86 8.94
CA ALA A 44 -9.73 1.19 7.68
C ALA A 44 -10.88 0.51 6.93
N SER A 45 -11.96 0.09 7.61
CA SER A 45 -13.14 -0.51 6.95
C SER A 45 -13.87 0.45 6.02
N GLY A 46 -13.74 1.76 6.23
CA GLY A 46 -14.32 2.80 5.38
C GLY A 46 -13.49 3.09 4.12
N THR A 47 -12.29 2.53 4.01
CA THR A 47 -11.29 2.91 2.99
C THR A 47 -10.69 1.73 2.24
N ILE A 48 -10.56 0.57 2.89
CA ILE A 48 -9.87 -0.59 2.33
C ILE A 48 -10.88 -1.69 1.99
N ALA A 49 -11.08 -1.91 0.69
CA ALA A 49 -11.86 -3.01 0.15
C ALA A 49 -11.08 -4.33 0.14
N LYS A 50 -9.79 -4.25 -0.21
CA LYS A 50 -8.90 -5.41 -0.38
C LYS A 50 -7.44 -4.97 -0.23
N THR A 51 -6.58 -5.92 0.14
CA THR A 51 -5.12 -5.77 0.06
C THR A 51 -4.54 -6.93 -0.73
N MET A 52 -3.53 -6.65 -1.55
CA MET A 52 -2.79 -7.69 -2.25
C MET A 52 -1.32 -7.34 -2.30
N SER A 53 -0.48 -8.36 -2.17
CA SER A 53 0.92 -8.22 -2.49
C SER A 53 1.06 -8.47 -3.98
N ALA A 54 1.49 -7.45 -4.71
CA ALA A 54 1.76 -7.52 -6.14
C ALA A 54 3.17 -8.11 -6.34
N TYR A 55 3.34 -9.38 -5.97
CA TYR A 55 4.44 -10.20 -6.44
C TYR A 55 3.96 -10.97 -7.65
N ASP A 56 3.83 -10.26 -8.77
CA ASP A 56 3.46 -10.89 -10.02
C ASP A 56 4.69 -10.93 -10.92
N ARG A 57 5.22 -12.14 -11.08
CA ARG A 57 6.31 -12.47 -11.99
C ARG A 57 6.05 -11.91 -13.38
N ASP A 58 4.81 -12.01 -13.85
CA ASP A 58 4.46 -11.62 -15.22
C ASP A 58 4.46 -10.09 -15.37
N PHE A 59 4.23 -9.34 -14.29
CA PHE A 59 4.34 -7.87 -14.26
C PHE A 59 5.80 -7.41 -14.16
N SER A 60 6.62 -8.06 -13.34
CA SER A 60 8.06 -7.80 -13.28
C SER A 60 8.75 -8.14 -14.61
N ASP A 61 8.38 -9.26 -15.23
CA ASP A 61 8.88 -9.67 -16.55
C ASP A 61 8.51 -8.66 -17.64
N ALA A 62 7.29 -8.10 -17.58
CA ALA A 62 6.81 -7.12 -18.56
C ALA A 62 7.50 -5.74 -18.43
N ILE A 63 7.94 -5.35 -17.22
CA ILE A 63 8.56 -4.04 -16.97
C ILE A 63 10.09 -4.11 -17.03
N TYR A 64 10.70 -5.17 -16.51
CA TYR A 64 12.15 -5.30 -16.33
C TYR A 64 12.81 -6.41 -17.17
N GLY A 65 12.01 -7.21 -17.90
CA GLY A 65 12.49 -8.40 -18.61
C GLY A 65 12.53 -9.64 -17.70
N LYS A 66 12.56 -10.81 -18.33
CA LYS A 66 12.60 -12.09 -17.62
C LYS A 66 13.88 -12.23 -16.80
N GLU A 67 13.73 -12.58 -15.53
CA GLU A 67 14.86 -12.82 -14.64
C GLU A 67 15.40 -14.25 -14.84
N ASP A 68 16.70 -14.36 -15.14
CA ASP A 68 17.33 -15.61 -15.57
C ASP A 68 17.41 -16.67 -14.47
N THR A 69 17.39 -16.28 -13.19
CA THR A 69 17.60 -17.20 -12.05
C THR A 69 16.33 -17.60 -11.30
N GLY A 70 15.17 -17.04 -11.69
CA GLY A 70 13.87 -17.32 -11.08
C GLY A 70 13.68 -16.76 -9.66
N ARG A 71 14.57 -15.87 -9.23
CA ARG A 71 14.51 -15.17 -7.94
C ARG A 71 14.08 -13.72 -8.17
N TYR A 72 12.77 -13.54 -8.17
CA TYR A 72 12.13 -12.24 -8.09
C TYR A 72 12.18 -11.76 -6.62
N VAL A 73 12.69 -10.56 -6.38
CA VAL A 73 12.78 -9.91 -5.05
C VAL A 73 11.72 -8.83 -4.86
#